data_AF-A0A9J6D9W3-F1
#
_entry.id   AF-A0A9J6D9W3-F1
#
_cell.length_a   1.000
_cell.length_b   1.000
_cell.length_c   1.000
_cell.angle_alpha   90.00
_cell.angle_beta   90.00
_cell.angle_gamma   90.00
#
_symmetry.space_group_name_H-M   'P 1'
#
loop_
_entity.id
_entity.type
_entity.pdbx_description
1 polymer ?
#
loop_
_entity_poly.entity_id
_entity_poly.type
_entity_poly.pdbx_seq_one_letter_code
_entity_poly.pdbx_strand_id
1 'polypeptide(L)'
;MSFRGEGQRGLAALVSNKCVFSEHTLALGNSTLEAQLVEIIPNSWLKCSIFAQNVYTSPRNHQQAFSSVVAKAATLAGKSPLVAIGDFNEPHPAWDFPKATVKEKNLVKAMTNCSLELVSYPQFPTLLAILFQETSLQI
;
A
#
# COMPACT_ATOMS: atom_id res chain seq x y z
N MET A 1 6.61 14.94 -25.69
CA MET A 1 6.33 15.12 -24.24
C MET A 1 4.99 14.47 -23.98
N SER A 2 4.96 13.27 -23.38
CA SER A 2 3.68 12.63 -23.04
C SER A 2 3.29 13.04 -21.63
N PHE A 3 2.07 13.51 -21.45
CA PHE A 3 1.51 13.73 -20.13
C PHE A 3 1.25 12.34 -19.50
N ARG A 4 1.83 12.08 -18.33
CA ARG A 4 1.47 10.90 -17.52
C ARG A 4 -0.01 11.05 -17.14
N GLY A 5 -0.87 10.13 -17.60
CA GLY A 5 -2.31 10.14 -17.31
C GLY A 5 -3.20 9.62 -18.45
N GLU A 6 -2.71 9.52 -19.68
CA GLU A 6 -3.48 8.90 -20.76
C GLU A 6 -3.51 7.37 -20.61
N GLY A 7 -4.60 6.86 -20.01
CA GLY A 7 -4.98 5.44 -20.08
C GLY A 7 -4.94 4.64 -18.78
N GLN A 8 -4.45 5.18 -17.66
CA GLN A 8 -4.52 4.53 -16.33
C GLN A 8 -5.62 5.18 -15.50
N ARG A 9 -6.57 4.40 -14.99
CA ARG A 9 -7.74 4.90 -14.26
C ARG A 9 -7.56 4.71 -12.75
N GLY A 10 -7.19 5.78 -12.03
CA GLY A 10 -7.82 6.05 -10.73
C GLY A 10 -6.92 6.15 -9.49
N LEU A 11 -5.60 6.11 -9.62
CA LEU A 11 -4.69 6.36 -8.50
C LEU A 11 -4.01 7.72 -8.59
N ALA A 12 -3.99 8.42 -7.45
CA ALA A 12 -3.22 9.64 -7.26
C ALA A 12 -2.71 9.71 -5.82
N ALA A 13 -1.55 10.35 -5.64
CA ALA A 13 -1.02 10.71 -4.34
C ALA A 13 -0.91 12.24 -4.28
N LEU A 14 -1.58 12.84 -3.29
CA LEU A 14 -1.42 14.25 -2.99
C LEU A 14 -0.34 14.39 -1.91
N VAL A 15 0.80 14.98 -2.28
CA VAL A 15 1.92 15.21 -1.36
C VAL A 15 1.96 16.70 -0.98
N SER A 16 2.15 16.99 0.31
CA SER A 16 2.31 18.36 0.78
C SER A 16 3.52 19.04 0.11
N ASN A 17 3.38 20.31 -0.26
CA ASN A 17 4.49 21.11 -0.80
C ASN A 17 5.67 21.31 0.16
N LYS A 18 5.51 20.93 1.44
CA LYS A 18 6.58 20.93 2.45
C LYS A 18 7.41 19.65 2.44
N CYS A 19 7.02 18.65 1.65
CA CYS A 19 7.70 17.37 1.54
C CYS A 19 8.44 17.28 0.20
N VAL A 20 9.66 16.77 0.24
CA VAL A 20 10.33 16.25 -0.95
C VAL A 20 9.92 14.80 -1.08
N PHE A 21 9.58 14.37 -2.30
CA PHE A 21 9.15 13.00 -2.55
C PHE A 21 9.77 12.42 -3.81
N SER A 22 9.85 11.09 -3.86
CA SER A 22 10.22 10.31 -5.04
C SER A 22 9.13 9.31 -5.37
N GLU A 23 8.77 9.20 -6.65
CA GLU A 23 7.86 8.15 -7.12
C GLU A 23 8.66 6.93 -7.57
N HIS A 24 8.23 5.75 -7.12
CA HIS A 24 8.84 4.48 -7.47
C HIS A 24 7.94 3.70 -8.43
N THR A 25 8.50 3.24 -9.54
CA THR A 25 7.75 2.40 -10.49
C THR A 25 7.73 0.97 -9.99
N LEU A 26 6.53 0.44 -9.74
CA LEU A 26 6.33 -0.98 -9.45
C LEU A 26 6.08 -1.71 -10.77
N ALA A 27 7.03 -2.54 -11.22
CA ALA A 27 6.83 -3.36 -12.41
C ALA A 27 5.84 -4.51 -12.09
N LEU A 28 4.55 -4.32 -12.35
CA LEU A 28 3.50 -5.28 -11.97
C LEU A 28 3.20 -6.35 -13.04
N GLY A 29 3.94 -6.36 -14.16
CA GLY A 29 3.71 -7.30 -15.26
C GLY A 29 2.31 -7.15 -15.84
N ASN A 30 1.66 -8.28 -16.16
CA ASN A 30 0.29 -8.32 -16.70
C ASN A 30 -0.80 -8.22 -15.62
N SER A 31 -0.48 -7.72 -14.43
CA SER A 31 -1.46 -7.54 -13.36
C SER A 31 -2.41 -6.39 -13.72
N THR A 32 -3.71 -6.58 -13.47
CA THR A 32 -4.70 -5.50 -13.56
C THR A 32 -4.75 -4.64 -12.30
N LEU A 33 -3.93 -4.97 -11.30
CA LEU A 33 -3.84 -4.23 -10.06
C LEU A 33 -3.15 -2.90 -10.34
N GLU A 34 -3.77 -1.80 -9.92
CA GLU A 34 -3.16 -0.48 -9.99
C GLU A 34 -2.46 -0.22 -8.65
N ALA A 35 -1.18 0.18 -8.69
CA ALA A 35 -0.47 0.60 -7.49
C ALA A 35 0.50 1.73 -7.79
N GLN A 36 0.60 2.66 -6.85
CA GLN A 36 1.59 3.73 -6.81
C GLN A 36 2.43 3.57 -5.53
N LEU A 37 3.73 3.82 -5.61
CA LEU A 37 4.60 3.89 -4.45
C LEU A 37 5.28 5.25 -4.41
N VAL A 38 5.09 5.97 -3.31
CA VAL A 38 5.73 7.26 -3.06
C VAL A 38 6.64 7.12 -1.86
N GLU A 39 7.85 7.65 -1.96
CA GLU A 39 8.76 7.82 -0.83
C GLU A 39 8.77 9.29 -0.44
N ILE A 40 8.49 9.57 0.83
CA ILE A 40 8.71 10.87 1.45
C ILE A 40 10.14 10.91 1.99
N ILE A 41 10.93 11.83 1.46
CA ILE A 41 12.36 11.97 1.77
C ILE A 41 12.53 12.65 3.13
N PRO A 42 13.49 12.20 3.97
CA PRO A 42 13.80 12.82 5.25
C PRO A 42 14.01 14.33 5.17
N ASN A 43 13.68 15.01 6.26
CA ASN A 43 13.90 16.44 6.42
C ASN A 43 14.09 16.77 7.92
N SER A 44 13.98 18.05 8.29
CA SER A 44 14.21 18.47 9.68
C SER A 44 13.30 17.80 10.72
N TRP A 45 12.07 17.42 10.33
CA TRP A 45 11.09 16.78 11.22
C TRP A 45 10.97 15.27 10.99
N LEU A 46 11.34 14.77 9.82
CA LEU A 46 11.29 13.35 9.48
C LEU A 46 12.69 12.71 9.50
N LYS A 47 12.93 11.78 10.43
CA LYS A 47 14.26 11.17 10.66
C LYS A 47 14.69 10.11 9.65
N CYS A 48 13.74 9.50 8.93
CA CYS A 48 13.99 8.45 7.94
C CYS A 48 12.95 8.51 6.82
N SER A 49 13.23 7.91 5.66
CA SER A 49 12.24 7.89 4.57
C SER A 49 10.97 7.17 5.01
N ILE A 50 9.82 7.64 4.57
CA ILE A 50 8.54 6.93 4.73
C ILE A 50 8.03 6.56 3.35
N PHE A 51 7.68 5.31 3.16
CA PHE A 51 7.09 4.80 1.94
C PHE A 51 5.58 4.72 2.09
N ALA A 52 4.84 5.16 1.08
CA ALA A 52 3.39 5.09 0.99
C ALA A 52 3.00 4.38 -0.31
N GLN A 53 2.49 3.17 -0.17
CA GLN A 53 1.94 2.38 -1.27
C GLN A 53 0.43 2.62 -1.34
N ASN A 54 -0.04 3.21 -2.43
CA ASN A 54 -1.46 3.36 -2.73
C ASN A 54 -1.88 2.25 -3.72
N VAL A 55 -2.84 1.43 -3.35
CA VAL A 55 -3.33 0.30 -4.15
C VAL A 55 -4.80 0.51 -4.49
N TYR A 56 -5.17 0.26 -5.73
CA TYR A 56 -6.56 0.17 -6.14
C TYR A 56 -6.81 -1.17 -6.82
N THR A 57 -7.90 -1.82 -6.43
CA THR A 57 -8.37 -3.00 -7.15
C THR A 57 -9.81 -2.85 -7.61
N SER A 58 -10.06 -3.24 -8.86
CA SER A 58 -11.41 -3.25 -9.40
C SER A 58 -12.26 -4.32 -8.69
N PRO A 59 -13.55 -4.02 -8.37
CA PRO A 59 -14.49 -5.00 -7.82
C PRO A 59 -14.79 -6.15 -8.79
N ARG A 60 -14.51 -5.96 -10.09
CA ARG A 60 -14.80 -6.96 -11.14
C ARG A 60 -13.70 -8.02 -11.29
N ASN A 61 -12.57 -7.86 -10.60
CA ASN A 61 -11.46 -8.80 -10.73
C ASN A 61 -11.13 -9.48 -9.40
N HIS A 62 -11.38 -10.78 -9.38
CA HIS A 62 -11.21 -11.68 -8.24
C HIS A 62 -9.81 -12.31 -8.13
N GLN A 63 -8.94 -12.15 -9.14
CA GLN A 63 -7.55 -12.62 -9.11
C GLN A 63 -6.59 -11.44 -9.11
N GLN A 64 -5.84 -11.27 -8.02
CA GLN A 64 -4.92 -10.15 -7.84
C GLN A 64 -3.58 -10.64 -7.30
N ALA A 65 -2.49 -10.08 -7.84
CA ALA A 65 -1.12 -10.43 -7.45
C ALA A 65 -0.64 -9.63 -6.21
N PHE A 66 -1.46 -9.53 -5.16
CA PHE A 66 -1.15 -8.71 -3.97
C PHE A 66 0.20 -9.04 -3.34
N SER A 67 0.55 -10.32 -3.22
CA SER A 67 1.85 -10.74 -2.66
C SER A 67 3.02 -10.13 -3.41
N SER A 68 2.96 -10.05 -4.74
CA SER A 68 4.05 -9.49 -5.54
C SER A 68 4.17 -7.97 -5.39
N VAL A 69 3.03 -7.28 -5.27
CA VAL A 69 2.95 -5.82 -5.19
C VAL A 69 3.41 -5.34 -3.82
N VAL A 70 2.94 -5.99 -2.76
CA VAL A 70 3.32 -5.67 -1.39
C VAL A 70 4.78 -6.03 -1.15
N ALA A 71 5.24 -7.20 -1.60
CA ALA A 71 6.64 -7.60 -1.41
C ALA A 71 7.63 -6.65 -2.13
N LYS A 72 7.29 -6.15 -3.33
CA LYS A 72 8.12 -5.16 -4.03
C LYS A 72 8.20 -3.85 -3.28
N ALA A 73 7.09 -3.34 -2.76
CA ALA A 73 7.11 -2.13 -1.94
C ALA A 73 7.89 -2.34 -0.64
N ALA A 74 7.72 -3.48 0.03
CA ALA A 74 8.48 -3.82 1.24
C ALA A 74 9.99 -3.91 0.95
N THR A 75 10.37 -4.48 -0.20
CA THR A 75 11.77 -4.55 -0.64
C THR A 75 12.37 -3.17 -0.87
N LEU A 76 11.61 -2.26 -1.52
CA LEU A 76 12.05 -0.88 -1.76
C LEU A 76 12.13 -0.06 -0.47
N ALA A 77 11.19 -0.27 0.45
CA ALA A 77 11.20 0.38 1.76
C ALA A 77 12.36 -0.11 2.63
N GLY A 78 12.77 -1.37 2.50
CA GLY A 78 13.93 -1.92 3.18
C GLY A 78 13.73 -2.00 4.70
N LYS A 79 14.25 -1.00 5.43
CA LYS A 79 14.05 -0.82 6.89
C LYS A 79 13.19 0.39 7.23
N SER A 80 12.81 1.18 6.23
CA SER A 80 11.99 2.37 6.40
C SER A 80 10.52 1.99 6.57
N PRO A 81 9.73 2.81 7.30
CA PRO A 81 8.29 2.61 7.41
C PRO A 81 7.59 2.54 6.04
N LEU A 82 6.64 1.61 5.86
CA LEU A 82 5.84 1.42 4.64
C LEU A 82 4.33 1.41 4.93
N VAL A 83 3.63 2.48 4.64
CA VAL A 83 2.18 2.51 4.76
C VAL A 83 1.55 1.96 3.47
N ALA A 84 0.84 0.84 3.53
CA ALA A 84 0.09 0.29 2.40
C ALA A 84 -1.39 0.63 2.55
N ILE A 85 -1.89 1.56 1.74
CA ILE A 85 -3.26 2.05 1.76
C ILE A 85 -3.95 1.75 0.43
N GLY A 86 -5.28 1.76 0.42
CA GLY A 86 -5.99 1.55 -0.83
C GLY A 86 -7.47 1.29 -0.69
N ASP A 87 -8.13 1.28 -1.84
CA ASP A 87 -9.47 0.73 -2.00
C ASP A 87 -9.37 -0.66 -2.63
N PHE A 88 -9.60 -1.67 -1.78
CA PHE A 88 -9.51 -3.07 -2.16
C PHE A 88 -10.87 -3.62 -2.65
N ASN A 89 -11.96 -2.85 -2.51
CA ASN A 89 -13.30 -3.18 -3.03
C ASN A 89 -13.86 -4.54 -2.59
N GLU A 90 -13.52 -5.02 -1.39
CA GLU A 90 -13.91 -6.34 -0.92
C GLU A 90 -14.23 -6.36 0.59
N PRO A 91 -15.15 -7.23 1.04
CA PRO A 91 -15.50 -7.36 2.45
C PRO A 91 -14.53 -8.28 3.22
N HIS A 92 -14.16 -7.89 4.45
CA HIS A 92 -13.41 -8.72 5.40
C HIS A 92 -13.81 -8.44 6.87
N PRO A 93 -13.84 -9.44 7.77
CA PRO A 93 -14.17 -9.26 9.20
C PRO A 93 -13.26 -8.33 9.97
N ALA A 94 -12.01 -8.20 9.53
CA ALA A 94 -11.07 -7.29 10.18
C ALA A 94 -11.49 -5.81 10.08
N TRP A 95 -12.39 -5.46 9.15
CA TRP A 95 -12.98 -4.13 9.05
C TRP A 95 -14.53 -4.19 9.04
N ASP A 96 -15.06 -5.04 9.93
CA ASP A 96 -16.47 -5.07 10.30
C ASP A 96 -17.46 -5.67 9.27
N PHE A 97 -16.96 -6.44 8.30
CA PHE A 97 -17.84 -7.24 7.44
C PHE A 97 -18.05 -8.67 7.98
N PRO A 98 -19.26 -9.25 7.89
CA PRO A 98 -19.51 -10.59 8.44
C PRO A 98 -18.67 -11.71 7.83
N LYS A 99 -18.20 -11.54 6.59
CA LYS A 99 -17.50 -12.58 5.82
C LYS A 99 -16.39 -11.99 4.97
N ALA A 100 -15.30 -12.75 4.87
CA ALA A 100 -14.17 -12.47 3.98
C ALA A 100 -14.32 -13.15 2.62
N THR A 101 -14.00 -12.45 1.54
CA THR A 101 -13.81 -13.08 0.23
C THR A 101 -12.44 -13.76 0.13
N VAL A 102 -12.26 -14.63 -0.86
CA VAL A 102 -10.96 -15.29 -1.12
C VAL A 102 -9.88 -14.25 -1.46
N LYS A 103 -10.27 -13.21 -2.20
CA LYS A 103 -9.39 -12.10 -2.58
C LYS A 103 -8.84 -11.39 -1.34
N GLU A 104 -9.70 -11.13 -0.36
CA GLU A 104 -9.27 -10.49 0.89
C GLU A 104 -8.43 -11.36 1.79
N LYS A 105 -8.76 -12.64 1.90
CA LYS A 105 -7.89 -13.60 2.60
C LYS A 105 -6.48 -13.61 2.01
N ASN A 106 -6.37 -13.49 0.69
CA ASN A 106 -5.08 -13.41 0.01
C ASN A 106 -4.35 -12.09 0.24
N LEU A 107 -5.08 -10.96 0.32
CA LEU A 107 -4.51 -9.66 0.69
C LEU A 107 -3.94 -9.70 2.11
N VAL A 108 -4.75 -10.08 3.10
CA VAL A 108 -4.32 -10.16 4.51
C VAL A 108 -3.13 -11.10 4.64
N LYS A 109 -3.18 -12.28 4.00
CA LYS A 109 -2.04 -13.21 3.99
C LYS A 109 -0.79 -12.61 3.35
N ALA A 110 -0.92 -11.89 2.23
CA ALA A 110 0.20 -11.21 1.59
C ALA A 110 0.82 -10.13 2.49
N MET A 111 -0.02 -9.37 3.18
CA MET A 111 0.37 -8.36 4.15
C MET A 111 1.11 -9.01 5.34
N THR A 112 0.53 -10.03 5.96
CA THR A 112 1.16 -10.77 7.08
C THR A 112 2.50 -11.39 6.68
N ASN A 113 2.61 -11.96 5.47
CA ASN A 113 3.86 -12.54 4.97
C ASN A 113 4.98 -11.50 4.79
N CYS A 114 4.63 -10.22 4.67
CA CYS A 114 5.59 -9.11 4.60
C CYS A 114 5.74 -8.40 5.96
N SER A 115 5.31 -9.03 7.05
CA SER A 115 5.28 -8.46 8.41
C SER A 115 4.53 -7.12 8.48
N LEU A 116 3.50 -6.94 7.64
CA LEU A 116 2.59 -5.80 7.75
C LEU A 116 1.54 -6.06 8.82
N GLU A 117 1.29 -5.04 9.63
CA GLU A 117 0.18 -5.01 10.56
C GLU A 117 -1.03 -4.30 9.94
N LEU A 118 -2.22 -4.82 10.22
CA LEU A 118 -3.46 -4.21 9.77
C LEU A 118 -3.91 -3.17 10.79
N VAL A 119 -4.09 -1.92 10.35
CA VAL A 119 -4.57 -0.82 11.19
C VAL A 119 -5.91 -0.30 10.69
N SER A 120 -6.97 -1.03 11.02
CA SER A 120 -8.35 -0.63 10.71
C SER A 120 -9.03 -0.02 11.93
N TYR A 121 -9.85 1.00 11.70
CA TYR A 121 -10.73 1.58 12.73
C TYR A 121 -12.16 1.12 12.47
N PRO A 122 -12.71 0.14 13.22
CA PRO A 122 -14.04 -0.41 12.95
C PRO A 122 -15.16 0.64 12.98
N GLN A 123 -14.95 1.71 13.75
CA GLN A 123 -15.86 2.85 13.85
C GLN A 123 -15.91 3.76 12.60
N PHE A 124 -15.02 3.56 11.63
CA PHE A 124 -14.99 4.29 10.35
C PHE A 124 -14.92 3.30 9.18
N PRO A 125 -15.90 3.28 8.26
CA PRO A 125 -16.05 2.23 7.25
C PRO A 125 -15.01 2.22 6.11
N THR A 126 -13.86 2.86 6.27
CA THR A 126 -12.82 2.96 5.23
C THR A 126 -11.51 2.36 5.73
N LEU A 127 -10.96 1.44 4.94
CA LEU A 127 -9.75 0.71 5.28
C LEU A 127 -8.50 1.60 5.25
N LEU A 128 -7.68 1.45 6.29
CA LEU A 128 -6.30 1.90 6.32
C LEU A 128 -5.45 0.68 6.71
N ALA A 129 -4.26 0.53 6.15
CA ALA A 129 -3.25 -0.39 6.66
C ALA A 129 -1.96 0.41 6.87
N ILE A 130 -1.33 0.26 8.04
CA ILE A 130 -0.12 0.99 8.42
C ILE A 130 0.94 -0.03 8.84
N LEU A 131 2.14 0.02 8.24
CA LEU A 131 3.30 -0.71 8.76
C LEU A 131 4.06 0.14 9.79
N PHE A 132 4.50 -0.52 10.85
CA PHE A 132 5.78 -0.26 11.49
C PHE A 132 6.73 -1.42 11.24
N GLN A 133 7.92 -1.15 10.72
CA GLN A 133 9.02 -2.11 10.81
C GLN A 133 9.67 -1.86 12.15
N GLU A 134 9.49 -2.76 13.10
CA GLU A 134 10.23 -2.68 14.36
C GLU A 134 11.71 -2.99 14.05
N THR A 135 12.51 -1.94 13.90
CA THR A 135 13.96 -2.09 13.96
C THR A 135 14.27 -2.49 15.40
N SER A 136 14.66 -3.74 15.61
CA SER A 136 15.32 -4.15 16.84
C SER A 136 16.47 -3.17 17.09
N LEU A 137 16.27 -2.26 18.04
CA LEU A 137 17.34 -1.52 18.68
C LEU A 137 18.15 -2.56 19.44
N GLN A 138 19.17 -3.12 18.78
CA GLN A 138 20.29 -3.68 19.52
C GLN A 138 21.04 -2.48 20.10
N ILE A 139 20.75 -2.20 21.37
CA ILE A 139 21.60 -1.44 22.29
C ILE A 139 22.70 -2.38 22.75
#